data_AF-A0A9X2HQ72-F1
#
_entry.id   AF-A0A9X2HQ72-F1
#
_cell.length_a   1.000
_cell.length_b   1.000
_cell.length_c   1.000
_cell.angle_alpha   90.00
_cell.angle_beta   90.00
_cell.angle_gamma   90.00
#
_symmetry.space_group_name_H-M   'P 1'
#
loop_
_entity.id
_entity.type
_entity.pdbx_description
1 polymer ?
#
loop_
_entity_poly.entity_id
_entity_poly.type
_entity_poly.pdbx_seq_one_letter_code
_entity_poly.pdbx_strand_id
1 'polypeptide(L)'
;MSGTTQPTATSGDDGAPAPVKRSRVFRPARVAMPRLEAARQARVTALAWDVLRNRERVMAFLNATEPQLDARPLDLAIASDAGLARVERLLADMSAAPKA
;
A
#
# COMPACT_ATOMS: atom_id res chain seq x y z
N MET A 1 -11.18 -61.62 27.48
CA MET A 1 -9.90 -61.10 28.01
C MET A 1 -10.05 -59.61 28.16
N SER A 2 -9.96 -59.16 29.41
CA SER A 2 -10.12 -57.80 29.92
C SER A 2 -8.92 -56.92 29.57
N GLY A 3 -9.11 -55.59 29.70
CA GLY A 3 -8.04 -54.59 29.67
C GLY A 3 -8.55 -53.26 29.11
N THR A 4 -9.40 -52.53 29.83
CA THR A 4 -9.05 -51.49 30.82
C THR A 4 -8.67 -50.16 30.17
N THR A 5 -9.64 -49.25 30.25
CA THR A 5 -9.61 -47.78 30.26
C THR A 5 -8.23 -47.10 30.31
N GLN A 6 -7.99 -46.18 29.38
CA GLN A 6 -7.09 -45.06 29.64
C GLN A 6 -7.87 -43.92 30.32
N PRO A 7 -7.25 -43.27 31.33
CA PRO A 7 -7.91 -42.30 32.19
C PRO A 7 -8.02 -40.92 31.55
N THR A 8 -9.04 -40.20 32.02
CA THR A 8 -9.16 -38.76 31.91
C THR A 8 -8.00 -38.08 32.64
N ALA A 9 -7.42 -37.06 32.03
CA ALA A 9 -6.63 -36.05 32.73
C ALA A 9 -6.93 -34.70 32.07
N THR A 10 -7.98 -34.06 32.57
CA THR A 10 -8.06 -32.60 32.63
C THR A 10 -6.88 -32.12 33.47
N SER A 11 -6.03 -31.29 32.89
CA SER A 11 -5.24 -30.30 33.61
C SER A 11 -5.17 -29.06 32.73
N GLY A 12 -5.91 -28.04 33.14
CA GLY A 12 -5.61 -26.68 32.74
C GLY A 12 -4.33 -26.26 33.45
N ASP A 13 -3.46 -25.59 32.72
CA ASP A 13 -2.39 -24.77 33.27
C ASP A 13 -2.15 -23.61 32.30
N ASP A 14 -2.43 -22.42 32.81
CA ASP A 14 -1.80 -21.14 32.51
C ASP A 14 -1.26 -20.86 31.09
N GLY A 15 -2.06 -20.12 30.32
CA GLY A 15 -1.88 -18.67 30.29
C GLY A 15 -0.45 -18.11 30.18
N ALA A 16 0.38 -18.58 29.24
CA ALA A 16 1.54 -17.81 28.80
C ALA A 16 1.66 -17.86 27.25
N PRO A 17 1.45 -16.74 26.52
CA PRO A 17 1.74 -16.74 25.10
C PRO A 17 3.25 -16.86 24.91
N ALA A 18 3.69 -18.04 24.48
CA ALA A 18 5.06 -18.29 24.06
C ALA A 18 5.50 -17.20 23.06
N PRO A 19 6.74 -16.69 23.15
CA PRO A 19 7.23 -15.67 22.23
C PRO A 19 7.23 -16.25 20.82
N VAL A 20 6.27 -15.81 20.00
CA VAL A 20 6.21 -16.13 18.58
C VAL A 20 7.51 -15.65 17.96
N LYS A 21 8.41 -16.60 17.69
CA LYS A 21 9.65 -16.36 16.96
C LYS A 21 9.23 -15.79 15.62
N ARG A 22 9.38 -14.46 15.46
CA ARG A 22 9.12 -13.77 14.21
C ARG A 22 10.13 -14.29 13.19
N SER A 23 9.73 -15.32 12.46
CA SER A 23 10.45 -15.81 11.31
C SER A 23 10.63 -14.63 10.37
N ARG A 24 11.88 -14.19 10.17
CA ARG A 24 12.22 -13.27 9.10
C ARG A 24 12.16 -14.08 7.82
N VAL A 25 10.95 -14.27 7.32
CA VAL A 25 10.72 -14.79 5.98
C VAL A 25 11.40 -13.79 5.06
N PHE A 26 12.52 -14.19 4.47
CA PHE A 26 13.13 -13.46 3.37
C PHE A 26 12.10 -13.45 2.25
N ARG A 27 11.38 -12.33 2.13
CA ARG A 27 10.47 -12.12 1.01
C ARG A 27 11.33 -12.13 -0.25
N PRO A 28 10.94 -12.90 -1.28
CA PRO A 28 11.65 -12.89 -2.55
C PRO A 28 11.80 -11.44 -3.03
N ALA A 29 12.94 -11.13 -3.62
CA ALA A 29 13.24 -9.80 -4.13
C ALA A 29 12.08 -9.35 -5.02
N ARG A 30 11.43 -8.24 -4.64
CA ARG A 30 10.43 -7.60 -5.50
C ARG A 30 11.11 -7.34 -6.84
N VAL A 31 10.48 -7.77 -7.93
CA VAL A 31 10.96 -7.47 -9.29
C VAL A 31 11.32 -5.99 -9.34
N ALA A 32 12.57 -5.70 -9.69
CA ALA A 32 13.05 -4.32 -9.75
C ALA A 32 12.17 -3.56 -10.75
N MET A 33 11.60 -2.45 -10.32
CA MET A 33 10.74 -1.64 -11.18
C MET A 33 11.57 -1.13 -12.37
N PRO A 34 11.04 -1.22 -13.61
CA PRO A 34 11.67 -0.63 -14.78
C PRO A 34 11.98 0.86 -14.55
N ARG A 35 13.14 1.34 -15.03
CA ARG A 35 13.61 2.72 -14.76
C ARG A 35 12.60 3.79 -15.18
N LEU A 36 11.89 3.58 -16.29
CA LEU A 36 10.87 4.52 -16.78
C LEU A 36 9.67 4.60 -15.84
N GLU A 37 9.18 3.45 -15.36
CA GLU A 37 8.09 3.38 -14.38
C GLU A 37 8.48 4.07 -13.07
N ALA A 38 9.69 3.84 -12.59
CA ALA A 38 10.21 4.50 -11.39
C ALA A 38 10.32 6.03 -11.57
N ALA A 39 10.73 6.50 -12.76
CA ALA A 39 10.78 7.92 -13.07
C ALA A 39 9.38 8.56 -13.06
N ARG A 40 8.38 7.90 -13.65
CA ARG A 40 6.98 8.38 -13.62
C ARG A 40 6.41 8.40 -12.20
N GLN A 41 6.69 7.35 -11.41
CA GLN A 41 6.30 7.29 -10.01
C GLN A 41 6.93 8.42 -9.17
N ALA A 42 8.22 8.70 -9.36
CA ALA A 42 8.90 9.79 -8.66
C ALA A 42 8.28 11.14 -9.04
N ARG A 43 7.98 11.34 -10.33
CA ARG A 43 7.39 12.58 -10.86
C ARG A 43 5.99 12.84 -10.32
N VAL A 44 5.09 11.85 -10.36
CA VAL A 44 3.74 12.01 -9.81
C VAL A 44 3.76 12.22 -8.30
N THR A 45 4.67 11.56 -7.60
CA THR A 45 4.83 11.74 -6.14
C THR A 45 5.29 13.15 -5.80
N ALA A 46 6.31 13.68 -6.51
CA ALA A 46 6.81 15.04 -6.30
C ALA A 46 5.73 16.11 -6.55
N LEU A 47 4.95 15.96 -7.63
CA LEU A 47 3.86 16.88 -7.93
C LEU A 47 2.75 16.84 -6.90
N ALA A 48 2.33 15.65 -6.46
CA ALA A 48 1.31 15.52 -5.42
C ALA A 48 1.77 16.20 -4.11
N TRP A 49 3.05 16.10 -3.75
CA TRP A 49 3.62 16.80 -2.60
C TRP A 49 3.60 18.32 -2.75
N ASP A 50 3.90 18.86 -3.93
CA ASP A 50 3.90 20.31 -4.16
C ASP A 50 2.49 20.92 -4.06
N VAL A 51 1.48 20.20 -4.55
CA VAL A 51 0.07 20.64 -4.53
C VAL A 51 -0.56 20.44 -3.15
N LEU A 52 -0.46 19.23 -2.57
CA LEU A 52 -1.22 18.87 -1.37
C LEU A 52 -0.49 19.22 -0.07
N ARG A 53 0.85 19.25 -0.07
CA ARG A 53 1.75 19.61 1.05
C ARG A 53 1.51 18.88 2.38
N ASN A 54 0.69 17.84 2.37
CA ASN A 54 0.36 17.02 3.53
C ASN A 54 0.50 15.55 3.17
N ARG A 55 1.29 14.82 3.97
CA ARG A 55 1.60 13.41 3.75
C ARG A 55 0.37 12.52 3.58
N GLU A 56 -0.60 12.66 4.49
CA GLU A 56 -1.79 11.82 4.48
C GLU A 56 -2.63 12.10 3.24
N ARG A 57 -2.77 13.37 2.86
CA ARG A 57 -3.47 13.76 1.63
C ARG A 57 -2.76 13.25 0.37
N VAL A 58 -1.43 13.33 0.32
CA VAL A 58 -0.64 12.79 -0.79
C VAL A 58 -0.82 11.28 -0.91
N MET A 59 -0.71 10.56 0.21
CA MET A 59 -0.85 9.10 0.20
C MET A 59 -2.28 8.67 -0.13
N ALA A 60 -3.29 9.40 0.37
CA ALA A 60 -4.68 9.16 0.02
C ALA A 60 -4.88 9.39 -1.49
N PHE A 61 -4.48 10.52 -2.04
CA PHE A 61 -4.61 10.82 -3.46
C PHE A 61 -3.93 9.77 -4.35
N LEU A 62 -2.67 9.41 -4.07
CA LEU A 62 -1.92 8.47 -4.92
C LEU A 62 -2.51 7.05 -4.92
N ASN A 63 -3.06 6.60 -3.78
CA ASN A 63 -3.53 5.23 -3.61
C ASN A 63 -5.05 5.07 -3.69
N ALA A 64 -5.82 6.15 -3.58
CA ALA A 64 -7.26 6.13 -3.72
C ALA A 64 -7.66 6.14 -5.20
N THR A 65 -8.86 5.61 -5.47
CA THR A 65 -9.46 5.72 -6.79
C THR A 65 -10.00 7.13 -6.95
N GLU A 66 -9.50 7.85 -7.96
CA GLU A 66 -9.98 9.18 -8.29
C GLU A 66 -11.10 9.08 -9.33
N PRO A 67 -12.31 9.59 -9.06
CA PRO A 67 -13.45 9.47 -9.97
C PRO A 67 -13.23 10.16 -11.32
N GLN A 68 -12.37 11.19 -11.38
CA GLN A 68 -12.01 11.86 -12.65
C GLN A 68 -11.11 10.99 -13.55
N LEU A 69 -10.47 9.98 -12.97
CA LEU A 69 -9.55 9.09 -13.65
C LEU A 69 -10.08 7.66 -13.77
N ASP A 70 -11.13 7.33 -13.02
CA ASP A 70 -11.72 5.99 -12.87
C ASP A 70 -10.68 4.92 -12.47
N ALA A 71 -9.61 5.36 -11.81
CA ALA A 71 -8.49 4.53 -11.42
C ALA A 71 -7.65 5.22 -10.34
N ARG A 72 -6.67 4.49 -9.80
CA ARG A 72 -5.68 5.03 -8.87
C ARG A 72 -4.66 5.90 -9.62
N PRO A 73 -4.41 7.16 -9.21
CA PRO A 73 -3.47 8.05 -9.88
C PRO A 73 -2.07 7.45 -10.03
N LEU A 74 -1.58 6.75 -9.00
CA LEU A 74 -0.25 6.14 -9.03
C LEU A 74 -0.14 5.05 -10.11
N ASP A 75 -1.13 4.17 -10.21
CA ASP A 75 -1.12 3.08 -11.21
C ASP A 75 -1.20 3.64 -12.62
N LEU A 76 -2.07 4.63 -12.85
CA LEU A 76 -2.19 5.27 -14.16
C LEU A 76 -0.89 5.95 -14.58
N ALA A 77 -0.25 6.67 -13.65
CA ALA A 77 1.00 7.36 -13.91
C ALA A 77 2.13 6.39 -14.25
N ILE A 78 2.20 5.24 -13.58
CA ILE A 78 3.23 4.23 -13.81
C ILE A 78 2.99 3.53 -15.16
N ALA A 79 1.74 3.18 -15.47
CA ALA A 79 1.37 2.39 -16.64
C ALA A 79 1.74 3.07 -17.97
N SER A 80 1.67 4.40 -18.06
CA SER A 80 1.99 5.12 -19.31
C SER A 80 2.28 6.61 -19.10
N ASP A 81 2.97 7.22 -20.06
CA ASP A 81 3.17 8.69 -20.08
C ASP A 81 1.85 9.46 -20.26
N ALA A 82 0.89 8.89 -21.01
CA ALA A 82 -0.44 9.48 -21.15
C ALA A 82 -1.22 9.48 -19.82
N GLY A 83 -1.11 8.38 -19.06
CA GLY A 83 -1.68 8.29 -17.72
C GLY A 83 -1.05 9.30 -16.75
N LEU A 84 0.28 9.46 -16.82
CA LEU A 84 0.98 10.50 -16.06
C LEU A 84 0.43 11.89 -16.40
N ALA A 85 0.36 12.26 -17.68
CA ALA A 85 -0.13 13.58 -18.11
C ALA A 85 -1.55 13.88 -17.62
N ARG A 86 -2.43 12.87 -17.55
CA ARG A 86 -3.79 13.03 -16.99
C ARG A 86 -3.76 13.35 -15.48
N VAL A 87 -2.89 12.69 -14.72
CA VAL A 87 -2.72 12.95 -13.28
C VAL A 87 -2.08 14.31 -13.05
N GLU A 88 -1.09 14.69 -13.86
CA GLU A 88 -0.48 16.03 -13.79
C GLU A 88 -1.53 17.13 -14.01
N ARG A 89 -2.43 16.95 -14.98
CA ARG A 89 -3.52 17.89 -15.24
C ARG A 89 -4.51 17.97 -14.09
N LEU A 90 -4.90 16.82 -13.51
CA LEU A 90 -5.75 16.78 -12.32
C LEU A 90 -5.14 17.57 -11.16
N LEU A 91 -3.84 17.36 -10.88
CA LEU A 91 -3.14 18.08 -9.83
C LEU A 91 -3.03 19.58 -10.11
N ALA A 92 -2.82 19.98 -11.37
CA ALA A 92 -2.82 21.38 -11.77
C ALA A 92 -4.19 22.03 -11.55
N ASP A 93 -5.27 21.34 -11.93
CA ASP A 93 -6.64 21.81 -11.72
C ASP A 93 -6.97 21.96 -10.22
N MET A 94 -6.48 21.04 -9.37
CA MET A 94 -6.60 21.13 -7.91
C MET A 94 -5.80 22.28 -7.30
N SER A 95 -4.65 22.63 -7.89
CA SER A 95 -3.84 23.78 -7.46
C SER A 95 -4.40 25.12 -7.94
N ALA A 96 -5.09 25.14 -9.08
CA ALA A 96 -5.71 26.33 -9.66
C ALA A 96 -7.08 26.63 -9.03
N ALA A 97 -7.75 25.63 -8.47
CA ALA A 97 -8.95 25.83 -7.67
C ALA A 97 -8.59 26.69 -6.44
N PRO A 98 -9.24 27.84 -6.22
CA PRO A 98 -9.02 28.61 -5.01
C PRO A 98 -9.39 27.72 -3.82
N LYS A 99 -8.48 27.63 -2.86
CA LYS A 99 -8.74 27.01 -1.56
C LYS A 99 -9.89 27.80 -0.92
N ALA A 100 -11.10 27.24 -0.96
CA ALA A 100 -12.26 27.80 -0.27
C ALA A 100 -12.03 27.79 1.25
#